data_AF-A0AAX6BSN8-F1
#
_entry.id   AF-A0AAX6BSN8-F1
#
_cell.length_a   1.000
_cell.length_b   1.000
_cell.length_c   1.000
_cell.angle_alpha   90.00
_cell.angle_beta   90.00
_cell.angle_gamma   90.00
#
_symmetry.space_group_name_H-M   'P 1'
#
loop_
_entity.id
_entity.type
_entity.pdbx_description
1 polymer ?
#
loop_
_entity_poly.entity_id
_entity_poly.type
_entity_poly.pdbx_seq_one_letter_code
_entity_poly.pdbx_strand_id
1 'polypeptide(L)'
;MDREQVIEIYQQVLEGKRKRFPNDFFVGNEGKTYMSYITRYLLEQRLLIPIHEIPLRVTADTLWSHRLRPPAMLYGWNYYEVIDNAYPGEFQPWEFRQVPRKYWKGEQGKNRAIEAIKYVIEEELKIPFNEIPLRVNFHFFNQHGLGGVFSLFRQSPFQVIEAVYPGSFKPWQFANVPMNCWKNEASIQEAMDDFLFNQLHFLSYEEAFLNIKSQHFNDRQLTGLFQMAFDAQMSNVKEWIKRQEMQKAN
;
A
#
# COMPACT_ATOMS: atom_id res chain seq x y z
N MET A 1 8.27 -40.36 7.33
CA MET A 1 7.71 -40.35 8.70
C MET A 1 6.34 -39.72 8.65
N ASP A 2 5.44 -40.17 9.50
CA ASP A 2 4.15 -39.50 9.67
C ASP A 2 4.30 -38.16 10.41
N ARG A 3 3.20 -37.41 10.52
CA ARG A 3 3.19 -36.08 11.11
C ARG A 3 3.52 -36.14 12.60
N GLU A 4 2.97 -37.10 13.32
CA GLU A 4 3.10 -37.26 14.76
C GLU A 4 4.57 -37.54 15.14
N GLN A 5 5.23 -38.45 14.44
CA GLN A 5 6.66 -38.76 14.61
C GLN A 5 7.55 -37.54 14.36
N VAL A 6 7.25 -36.76 13.33
CA VAL A 6 7.99 -35.54 12.99
C VAL A 6 7.85 -34.49 14.10
N ILE A 7 6.63 -34.31 14.62
CA ILE A 7 6.35 -33.38 15.72
C ILE A 7 7.03 -33.83 17.01
N GLU A 8 7.02 -35.13 17.32
CA GLU A 8 7.69 -35.68 18.50
C GLU A 8 9.20 -35.39 18.47
N ILE A 9 9.85 -35.62 17.33
CA ILE A 9 11.28 -35.30 17.15
C ILE A 9 11.52 -33.80 17.34
N TYR A 10 10.64 -32.95 16.82
CA TYR A 10 10.74 -31.50 17.00
C TYR A 10 10.60 -31.08 18.46
N GLN A 11 9.62 -31.64 19.19
CA GLN A 11 9.45 -31.42 20.63
C GLN A 11 10.72 -31.80 21.41
N GLN A 12 11.29 -32.98 21.14
CA GLN A 12 12.55 -33.42 21.77
C GLN A 12 13.71 -32.45 21.53
N VAL A 13 13.79 -31.85 20.34
CA VAL A 13 14.80 -30.83 20.01
C VAL A 13 14.55 -29.52 20.75
N LEU A 14 13.30 -29.07 20.84
CA LEU A 14 12.94 -27.84 21.57
C LEU A 14 13.15 -27.98 23.08
N GLU A 15 12.89 -29.15 23.64
CA GLU A 15 13.05 -29.45 25.08
C GLU A 15 14.49 -29.78 25.47
N GLY A 16 15.42 -29.82 24.51
CA GLY A 16 16.82 -30.15 24.76
C GLY A 16 17.11 -31.63 25.04
N LYS A 17 16.08 -32.50 24.98
CA LYS A 17 16.24 -33.97 25.04
C LYS A 17 17.09 -34.50 23.87
N ARG A 18 17.12 -33.76 22.76
CA ARG A 18 17.93 -34.05 21.58
C ARG A 18 18.72 -32.81 21.15
N LYS A 19 20.03 -32.95 20.94
CA LYS A 19 20.93 -31.83 20.57
C LYS A 19 20.64 -31.24 19.17
N ARG A 20 20.26 -32.08 18.20
CA ARG A 20 19.99 -31.69 16.80
C ARG A 20 19.00 -32.65 16.16
N PHE A 21 18.34 -32.22 15.09
CA PHE A 21 17.52 -33.10 14.25
C PHE A 21 18.32 -34.30 13.72
N PRO A 22 17.65 -35.44 13.38
CA PRO A 22 18.28 -36.55 12.67
C PRO A 22 19.06 -36.08 11.42
N ASN A 23 20.06 -36.87 11.01
CA ASN A 23 20.72 -36.62 9.73
C ASN A 23 19.69 -36.67 8.60
N ASP A 24 19.85 -35.78 7.63
CA ASP A 24 19.02 -35.68 6.42
C ASP A 24 17.51 -35.45 6.65
N PHE A 25 17.13 -35.10 7.88
CA PHE A 25 15.73 -34.91 8.27
C PHE A 25 15.00 -33.88 7.39
N PHE A 26 15.71 -32.85 6.93
CA PHE A 26 15.15 -31.78 6.11
C PHE A 26 15.63 -31.83 4.65
N VAL A 27 15.93 -33.00 4.12
CA VAL A 27 16.38 -33.14 2.72
C VAL A 27 15.19 -33.41 1.80
N GLY A 28 15.20 -32.80 0.62
CA GLY A 28 14.21 -33.05 -0.43
C GLY A 28 12.78 -32.58 -0.10
N ASN A 29 11.80 -33.11 -0.83
CA ASN A 29 10.39 -32.77 -0.69
C ASN A 29 9.79 -33.27 0.64
N GLU A 30 10.27 -34.40 1.15
CA GLU A 30 9.90 -34.88 2.49
C GLU A 30 10.31 -33.88 3.56
N GLY A 31 11.54 -33.35 3.49
CA GLY A 31 12.01 -32.31 4.41
C GLY A 31 11.16 -31.04 4.39
N LYS A 32 10.68 -30.62 3.21
CA LYS A 32 9.75 -29.49 3.07
C LYS A 32 8.40 -29.78 3.72
N THR A 33 7.93 -31.03 3.57
CA THR A 33 6.70 -31.51 4.21
C THR A 33 6.86 -31.52 5.73
N TYR A 34 7.99 -31.98 6.26
CA TYR A 34 8.27 -31.95 7.70
C TYR A 34 8.37 -30.52 8.22
N MET A 35 8.99 -29.60 7.47
CA MET A 35 8.99 -28.16 7.77
C MET A 35 7.57 -27.59 7.87
N SER A 36 6.66 -28.00 6.98
CA SER A 36 5.26 -27.60 7.03
C SER A 36 4.59 -28.09 8.33
N TYR A 37 4.76 -29.37 8.67
CA TYR A 37 4.19 -29.95 9.89
C TYR A 37 4.66 -29.27 11.17
N ILE A 38 5.96 -29.06 11.32
CA ILE A 38 6.53 -28.46 12.54
C ILE A 38 6.20 -26.97 12.65
N THR A 39 6.09 -26.26 11.52
CA THR A 39 5.69 -24.84 11.51
C THR A 39 4.24 -24.70 11.94
N ARG A 40 3.32 -25.52 11.41
CA ARG A 40 1.91 -25.54 11.85
C ARG A 40 1.80 -25.88 13.33
N TYR A 41 2.50 -26.93 13.79
CA TYR A 41 2.53 -27.30 15.20
C TYR A 41 3.04 -26.16 16.09
N LEU A 42 4.15 -25.50 15.69
CA LEU A 42 4.72 -24.38 16.42
C LEU A 42 3.70 -23.25 16.60
N LEU A 43 3.07 -22.81 15.50
CA LEU A 43 2.17 -21.66 15.53
C LEU A 43 0.84 -22.00 16.21
N GLU A 44 0.20 -23.11 15.83
CA GLU A 44 -1.17 -23.44 16.25
C GLU A 44 -1.22 -24.05 17.65
N GLN A 45 -0.29 -24.96 17.98
CA GLN A 45 -0.38 -25.76 19.20
C GLN A 45 0.57 -25.29 20.29
N ARG A 46 1.80 -24.91 19.92
CA ARG A 46 2.79 -24.48 20.91
C ARG A 46 2.63 -23.01 21.29
N LEU A 47 2.46 -22.12 20.31
CA LEU A 47 2.34 -20.68 20.52
C LEU A 47 0.89 -20.19 20.58
N LEU A 48 -0.07 -21.05 20.24
CA LEU A 48 -1.52 -20.76 20.25
C LEU A 48 -1.84 -19.47 19.47
N ILE A 49 -1.24 -19.33 18.29
CA ILE A 49 -1.47 -18.21 17.37
C ILE A 49 -2.61 -18.61 16.42
N PRO A 50 -3.78 -17.95 16.47
CA PRO A 50 -4.83 -18.16 15.48
C PRO A 50 -4.33 -17.85 14.07
N ILE A 51 -4.80 -18.61 13.08
CA ILE A 51 -4.35 -18.48 11.68
C ILE A 51 -4.46 -17.03 11.16
N HIS A 52 -5.56 -16.34 11.46
CA HIS A 52 -5.79 -14.95 11.03
C HIS A 52 -4.87 -13.92 11.73
N GLU A 53 -4.20 -14.29 12.83
CA GLU A 53 -3.24 -13.42 13.50
C GLU A 53 -1.79 -13.68 13.05
N ILE A 54 -1.54 -14.70 12.22
CA ILE A 54 -0.18 -15.05 11.76
C ILE A 54 0.53 -13.84 11.13
N PRO A 55 -0.07 -13.08 10.19
CA PRO A 55 0.59 -11.92 9.59
C PRO A 55 0.93 -10.81 10.58
N LEU A 56 0.16 -10.70 11.67
CA LEU A 56 0.31 -9.66 12.68
C LEU A 56 1.29 -10.03 13.80
N ARG A 57 1.42 -11.32 14.12
CA ARG A 57 2.17 -11.81 15.30
C ARG A 57 3.45 -12.54 14.96
N VAL A 58 3.54 -13.19 13.80
CA VAL A 58 4.68 -14.03 13.45
C VAL A 58 5.75 -13.19 12.75
N THR A 59 6.95 -13.21 13.32
CA THR A 59 8.13 -12.57 12.71
C THR A 59 9.20 -13.60 12.41
N ALA A 60 10.26 -13.16 11.73
CA ALA A 60 11.44 -13.99 11.53
C ALA A 60 12.00 -14.54 12.87
N ASP A 61 12.02 -13.70 13.91
CA ASP A 61 12.49 -14.10 15.24
C ASP A 61 11.64 -15.21 15.87
N THR A 62 10.31 -15.17 15.66
CA THR A 62 9.39 -16.23 16.10
C THR A 62 9.83 -17.60 15.58
N LEU A 63 10.22 -17.70 14.31
CA LEU A 63 10.66 -18.97 13.70
C LEU A 63 12.10 -19.32 14.10
N TRP A 64 13.00 -18.33 14.12
CA TRP A 64 14.42 -18.54 14.37
C TRP A 64 14.73 -18.94 15.82
N SER A 65 14.03 -18.36 16.79
CA SER A 65 14.11 -18.74 18.20
C SER A 65 13.60 -20.18 18.48
N HIS A 66 12.83 -20.75 17.55
CA HIS A 66 12.23 -22.08 17.65
C HIS A 66 12.87 -23.11 16.70
N ARG A 67 14.18 -22.97 16.44
CA ARG A 67 15.02 -23.93 15.70
C ARG A 67 14.65 -24.13 14.23
N LEU A 68 13.85 -23.24 13.63
CA LEU A 68 13.49 -23.33 12.21
C LEU A 68 14.50 -22.64 11.26
N ARG A 69 15.49 -21.91 11.80
CA ARG A 69 16.49 -21.22 10.97
C ARG A 69 17.40 -22.15 10.18
N PRO A 70 18.08 -23.14 10.79
CA PRO A 70 18.94 -24.05 10.04
C PRO A 70 18.24 -24.77 8.89
N PRO A 71 17.03 -25.35 9.06
CA PRO A 71 16.37 -26.02 7.94
C PRO A 71 15.85 -25.07 6.87
N ALA A 72 15.38 -23.86 7.23
CA ALA A 72 15.03 -22.85 6.23
C ALA A 72 16.22 -22.49 5.33
N MET A 73 17.43 -22.37 5.91
CA MET A 73 18.65 -22.07 5.17
C MET A 73 19.02 -23.14 4.14
N LEU A 74 18.65 -24.41 4.35
CA LEU A 74 18.90 -25.49 3.38
C LEU A 74 18.21 -25.23 2.04
N TYR A 75 17.07 -24.52 2.07
CA TYR A 75 16.28 -24.19 0.89
C TYR A 75 16.50 -22.75 0.42
N GLY A 76 17.38 -21.99 1.08
CA GLY A 76 17.52 -20.55 0.85
C GLY A 76 16.29 -19.74 1.27
N TRP A 77 15.42 -20.32 2.10
CA TRP A 77 14.16 -19.70 2.49
C TRP A 77 14.33 -18.57 3.49
N ASN A 78 13.64 -17.48 3.23
CA ASN A 78 13.35 -16.44 4.20
C ASN A 78 12.15 -16.86 5.08
N TYR A 79 11.86 -16.05 6.11
CA TYR A 79 10.86 -16.42 7.10
C TYR A 79 9.43 -16.54 6.52
N TYR A 80 9.08 -15.73 5.51
CA TYR A 80 7.80 -15.82 4.83
C TYR A 80 7.70 -17.13 4.03
N GLU A 81 8.75 -17.55 3.34
CA GLU A 81 8.74 -18.81 2.56
C GLU A 81 8.56 -20.04 3.45
N VAL A 82 9.01 -19.99 4.70
CA VAL A 82 8.69 -21.02 5.70
C VAL A 82 7.19 -21.06 6.02
N ILE A 83 6.57 -19.89 6.17
CA ILE A 83 5.14 -19.77 6.46
C ILE A 83 4.30 -20.16 5.24
N ASP A 84 4.66 -19.72 4.04
CA ASP A 84 3.97 -20.09 2.79
C ASP A 84 4.09 -21.59 2.52
N ASN A 85 5.23 -22.23 2.80
CA ASN A 85 5.32 -23.70 2.76
C ASN A 85 4.38 -24.39 3.77
N ALA A 86 4.10 -23.74 4.90
CA ALA A 86 3.15 -24.23 5.89
C ALA A 86 1.69 -23.90 5.54
N TYR A 87 1.42 -22.79 4.86
CA TYR A 87 0.08 -22.31 4.51
C TYR A 87 0.08 -21.81 3.05
N PRO A 88 0.17 -22.72 2.07
CA PRO A 88 0.42 -22.33 0.68
C PRO A 88 -0.69 -21.42 0.13
N GLY A 89 -0.32 -20.19 -0.23
CA GLY A 89 -1.25 -19.22 -0.82
C GLY A 89 -2.28 -18.62 0.13
N GLU A 90 -2.24 -18.94 1.43
CA GLU A 90 -3.17 -18.40 2.43
C GLU A 90 -2.86 -16.94 2.78
N PHE A 91 -1.59 -16.53 2.65
CA PHE A 91 -1.14 -15.17 2.98
C PHE A 91 -0.29 -14.61 1.85
N GLN A 92 -0.32 -13.29 1.72
CA GLN A 92 0.56 -12.50 0.88
C GLN A 92 1.67 -11.89 1.72
N PRO A 93 2.88 -11.68 1.18
CA PRO A 93 4.00 -11.15 1.96
C PRO A 93 3.73 -9.77 2.57
N TRP A 94 2.90 -8.95 1.95
CA TRP A 94 2.57 -7.59 2.42
C TRP A 94 1.54 -7.55 3.54
N GLU A 95 0.84 -8.65 3.82
CA GLU A 95 -0.03 -8.76 5.00
C GLU A 95 0.79 -8.84 6.29
N PHE A 96 2.06 -9.24 6.19
CA PHE A 96 2.96 -9.33 7.33
C PHE A 96 3.53 -7.95 7.71
N ARG A 97 3.69 -7.72 9.01
CA ARG A 97 4.38 -6.52 9.54
C ARG A 97 5.80 -6.32 9.00
N GLN A 98 6.43 -7.40 8.55
CA GLN A 98 7.79 -7.38 8.00
C GLN A 98 7.82 -8.07 6.65
N VAL A 99 7.97 -7.37 5.53
CA VAL A 99 8.25 -8.07 4.27
C VAL A 99 9.68 -8.64 4.24
N PRO A 100 9.95 -9.69 3.44
CA PRO A 100 11.31 -10.19 3.23
C PRO A 100 12.27 -9.10 2.73
N ARG A 101 13.57 -9.28 3.00
CA ARG A 101 14.59 -8.30 2.59
C ARG A 101 14.61 -8.17 1.06
N LYS A 102 14.64 -6.93 0.55
CA LYS A 102 14.58 -6.59 -0.89
C LYS A 102 13.28 -7.00 -1.59
N TYR A 103 12.23 -7.38 -0.87
CA TYR A 103 10.95 -7.78 -1.46
C TYR A 103 10.36 -6.72 -2.41
N TRP A 104 10.49 -5.44 -2.02
CA TRP A 104 10.06 -4.27 -2.78
C TRP A 104 11.08 -3.75 -3.81
N LYS A 105 12.25 -4.37 -3.93
CA LYS A 105 13.35 -3.81 -4.73
C LYS A 105 13.21 -4.14 -6.22
N GLY A 106 13.48 -3.16 -7.07
CA GLY A 106 13.51 -3.32 -8.53
C GLY A 106 12.12 -3.31 -9.15
N GLU A 107 12.05 -3.53 -10.45
CA GLU A 107 10.81 -3.45 -11.22
C GLU A 107 9.75 -4.46 -10.76
N GLN A 108 10.14 -5.71 -10.49
CA GLN A 108 9.22 -6.70 -9.92
C GLN A 108 8.69 -6.26 -8.55
N GLY A 109 9.53 -5.66 -7.71
CA GLY A 109 9.11 -5.14 -6.41
C GLY A 109 8.10 -4.00 -6.54
N LYS A 110 8.26 -3.15 -7.56
CA LYS A 110 7.29 -2.10 -7.90
C LYS A 110 5.96 -2.69 -8.39
N ASN A 111 5.99 -3.75 -9.20
CA ASN A 111 4.77 -4.42 -9.67
C ASN A 111 4.00 -5.07 -8.51
N ARG A 112 4.71 -5.78 -7.61
CA ARG A 112 4.09 -6.32 -6.37
C ARG A 112 3.49 -5.23 -5.51
N ALA A 113 4.16 -4.07 -5.42
CA ALA A 113 3.65 -2.94 -4.67
C ALA A 113 2.32 -2.43 -5.26
N ILE A 114 2.25 -2.29 -6.59
CA ILE A 114 1.02 -1.91 -7.31
C ILE A 114 -0.10 -2.93 -7.05
N GLU A 115 0.18 -4.22 -7.18
CA GLU A 115 -0.77 -5.31 -6.92
C GLU A 115 -1.27 -5.29 -5.46
N ALA A 116 -0.36 -5.14 -4.49
CA ALA A 116 -0.69 -5.07 -3.08
C ALA A 116 -1.64 -3.90 -2.78
N ILE A 117 -1.32 -2.70 -3.28
CA ILE A 117 -2.18 -1.53 -3.08
C ILE A 117 -3.54 -1.72 -3.74
N LYS A 118 -3.57 -2.25 -4.97
CA LYS A 118 -4.81 -2.50 -5.70
C LYS A 118 -5.71 -3.46 -4.94
N TYR A 119 -5.14 -4.55 -4.41
CA TYR A 119 -5.85 -5.51 -3.58
C TYR A 119 -6.45 -4.86 -2.32
N VAL A 120 -5.66 -4.06 -1.59
CA VAL A 120 -6.16 -3.37 -0.39
C VAL A 120 -7.30 -2.40 -0.72
N ILE A 121 -7.20 -1.68 -1.84
CA ILE A 121 -8.25 -0.74 -2.30
C ILE A 121 -9.53 -1.49 -2.72
N GLU A 122 -9.41 -2.49 -3.58
CA GLU A 122 -10.56 -3.12 -4.26
C GLU A 122 -11.19 -4.25 -3.44
N GLU A 123 -10.37 -5.09 -2.81
CA GLU A 123 -10.84 -6.32 -2.17
C GLU A 123 -11.00 -6.17 -0.66
N GLU A 124 -9.99 -5.61 0.02
CA GLU A 124 -9.99 -5.48 1.48
C GLU A 124 -10.93 -4.36 1.95
N LEU A 125 -10.75 -3.15 1.40
CA LEU A 125 -11.48 -1.96 1.86
C LEU A 125 -12.65 -1.56 0.96
N LYS A 126 -12.70 -2.09 -0.27
CA LYS A 126 -13.73 -1.80 -1.28
C LYS A 126 -13.98 -0.31 -1.42
N ILE A 127 -12.90 0.46 -1.52
CA ILE A 127 -12.96 1.93 -1.62
C ILE A 127 -13.65 2.29 -2.95
N PRO A 128 -14.74 3.06 -2.93
CA PRO A 128 -15.35 3.55 -4.16
C PRO A 128 -14.34 4.34 -4.99
N PHE A 129 -14.34 4.13 -6.31
CA PHE A 129 -13.33 4.69 -7.20
C PHE A 129 -13.19 6.22 -7.09
N ASN A 130 -14.32 6.93 -6.92
CA ASN A 130 -14.37 8.38 -6.73
C ASN A 130 -13.84 8.86 -5.36
N GLU A 131 -13.75 7.98 -4.35
CA GLU A 131 -13.23 8.31 -3.01
C GLU A 131 -11.73 8.04 -2.86
N ILE A 132 -11.10 7.36 -3.83
CA ILE A 132 -9.68 7.00 -3.78
C ILE A 132 -8.78 8.21 -3.45
N PRO A 133 -8.92 9.39 -4.10
CA PRO A 133 -8.06 10.54 -3.82
C PRO A 133 -8.16 11.09 -2.39
N LEU A 134 -9.29 10.86 -1.72
CA LEU A 134 -9.54 11.32 -0.35
C LEU A 134 -9.08 10.29 0.68
N ARG A 135 -9.33 9.01 0.40
CA ARG A 135 -9.07 7.91 1.34
C ARG A 135 -7.65 7.35 1.26
N VAL A 136 -7.04 7.34 0.09
CA VAL A 136 -5.66 6.88 -0.10
C VAL A 136 -4.70 8.03 0.13
N ASN A 137 -4.41 8.29 1.41
CA ASN A 137 -3.50 9.34 1.87
C ASN A 137 -2.32 8.75 2.66
N PHE A 138 -1.49 9.59 3.29
CA PHE A 138 -0.35 9.12 4.09
C PHE A 138 -0.73 8.10 5.19
N HIS A 139 -1.88 8.29 5.84
CA HIS A 139 -2.33 7.45 6.95
C HIS A 139 -2.74 6.06 6.46
N PHE A 140 -3.35 5.97 5.27
CA PHE A 140 -3.69 4.70 4.62
C PHE A 140 -2.46 3.78 4.55
N PHE A 141 -1.32 4.28 4.07
CA PHE A 141 -0.12 3.44 3.92
C PHE A 141 0.45 2.95 5.26
N ASN A 142 0.33 3.76 6.32
CA ASN A 142 0.80 3.36 7.65
C ASN A 142 -0.13 2.35 8.31
N GLN A 143 -1.45 2.53 8.17
CA GLN A 143 -2.46 1.66 8.78
C GLN A 143 -2.44 0.25 8.19
N HIS A 144 -2.17 0.12 6.89
CA HIS A 144 -2.20 -1.17 6.19
C HIS A 144 -0.80 -1.79 5.97
N GLY A 145 0.23 -1.36 6.72
CA GLY A 145 1.58 -1.95 6.61
C GLY A 145 2.30 -1.68 5.28
N LEU A 146 1.75 -0.79 4.44
CA LEU A 146 2.27 -0.43 3.11
C LEU A 146 3.28 0.72 3.14
N GLY A 147 3.83 1.08 4.31
CA GLY A 147 4.85 2.13 4.42
C GLY A 147 6.11 1.86 3.58
N GLY A 148 6.51 0.59 3.47
CA GLY A 148 7.60 0.18 2.58
C GLY A 148 7.31 0.47 1.11
N VAL A 149 6.07 0.24 0.68
CA VAL A 149 5.60 0.56 -0.68
C VAL A 149 5.60 2.06 -0.91
N PHE A 150 5.07 2.83 0.04
CA PHE A 150 4.95 4.28 -0.06
C PHE A 150 6.31 4.97 -0.31
N SER A 151 7.39 4.42 0.26
CA SER A 151 8.75 4.91 0.02
C SER A 151 9.23 4.79 -1.43
N LEU A 152 8.73 3.79 -2.19
CA LEU A 152 9.08 3.59 -3.61
C LEU A 152 8.55 4.71 -4.51
N PHE A 153 7.46 5.34 -4.10
CA PHE A 153 6.73 6.36 -4.87
C PHE A 153 6.97 7.76 -4.32
N ARG A 154 8.20 8.01 -3.86
CA ARG A 154 8.64 9.30 -3.30
C ARG A 154 7.69 9.86 -2.24
N GLN A 155 7.03 8.98 -1.48
CA GLN A 155 6.05 9.35 -0.46
C GLN A 155 4.91 10.23 -1.02
N SER A 156 4.47 9.97 -2.24
CA SER A 156 3.35 10.69 -2.88
C SER A 156 2.17 9.74 -3.10
N PRO A 157 1.02 9.96 -2.42
CA PRO A 157 -0.17 9.15 -2.65
C PRO A 157 -0.65 9.22 -4.10
N PHE A 158 -0.54 10.40 -4.73
CA PHE A 158 -0.81 10.56 -6.16
C PHE A 158 0.09 9.65 -7.02
N GLN A 159 1.41 9.65 -6.83
CA GLN A 159 2.30 8.79 -7.65
C GLN A 159 2.02 7.30 -7.46
N VAL A 160 1.59 6.91 -6.26
CA VAL A 160 1.13 5.55 -6.02
C VAL A 160 -0.11 5.24 -6.85
N ILE A 161 -1.14 6.06 -6.73
CA ILE A 161 -2.42 5.84 -7.42
C ILE A 161 -2.28 5.97 -8.93
N GLU A 162 -1.46 6.88 -9.43
CA GLU A 162 -1.13 6.98 -10.85
C GLU A 162 -0.46 5.70 -11.38
N ALA A 163 0.27 4.97 -10.54
CA ALA A 163 0.85 3.68 -10.93
C ALA A 163 -0.18 2.54 -10.91
N VAL A 164 -1.21 2.62 -10.06
CA VAL A 164 -2.27 1.61 -9.94
C VAL A 164 -3.37 1.82 -10.98
N TYR A 165 -3.77 3.08 -11.19
CA TYR A 165 -4.83 3.53 -12.10
C TYR A 165 -4.30 4.65 -13.01
N PRO A 166 -3.43 4.34 -13.99
CA PRO A 166 -2.81 5.35 -14.85
C PRO A 166 -3.81 6.27 -15.53
N GLY A 167 -3.57 7.59 -15.47
CA GLY A 167 -4.39 8.62 -16.10
C GLY A 167 -5.81 8.78 -15.54
N SER A 168 -6.16 8.05 -14.47
CA SER A 168 -7.52 8.06 -13.93
C SER A 168 -7.78 9.25 -12.99
N PHE A 169 -6.72 9.78 -12.38
CA PHE A 169 -6.81 10.85 -11.41
C PHE A 169 -5.81 11.96 -11.71
N LYS A 170 -6.08 13.14 -11.17
CA LYS A 170 -5.23 14.31 -11.27
C LYS A 170 -4.67 14.66 -9.90
N PRO A 171 -3.45 15.23 -9.81
CA PRO A 171 -2.80 15.50 -8.53
C PRO A 171 -3.62 16.37 -7.57
N TRP A 172 -4.42 17.31 -8.10
CA TRP A 172 -5.25 18.21 -7.30
C TRP A 172 -6.50 17.58 -6.69
N GLN A 173 -6.88 16.37 -7.13
CA GLN A 173 -8.02 15.66 -6.55
C GLN A 173 -7.67 15.03 -5.19
N PHE A 174 -6.38 14.92 -4.85
CA PHE A 174 -5.92 14.29 -3.61
C PHE A 174 -5.93 15.27 -2.44
N ALA A 175 -6.28 14.78 -1.25
CA ALA A 175 -6.33 15.60 -0.03
C ALA A 175 -5.00 16.31 0.29
N ASN A 176 -3.86 15.71 -0.09
CA ASN A 176 -2.53 16.31 0.03
C ASN A 176 -1.96 16.60 -1.37
N VAL A 177 -2.34 17.73 -1.95
CA VAL A 177 -1.89 18.14 -3.28
C VAL A 177 -0.39 18.48 -3.25
N PRO A 178 0.44 17.97 -4.19
CA PRO A 178 1.84 18.33 -4.28
C PRO A 178 2.04 19.84 -4.43
N MET A 179 2.95 20.43 -3.65
CA MET A 179 3.17 21.90 -3.63
C MET A 179 3.49 22.51 -5.01
N ASN A 180 4.11 21.73 -5.92
CA ASN A 180 4.43 22.19 -7.27
C ASN A 180 3.25 22.09 -8.27
N CYS A 181 2.14 21.45 -7.89
CA CYS A 181 0.94 21.34 -8.74
C CYS A 181 0.41 22.73 -9.13
N TRP A 182 0.49 23.70 -8.21
CA TRP A 182 -0.01 25.06 -8.38
C TRP A 182 1.01 26.03 -8.99
N LYS A 183 2.15 25.54 -9.50
CA LYS A 183 3.12 26.35 -10.25
C LYS A 183 3.03 26.14 -11.76
N ASN A 184 2.30 25.11 -12.20
CA ASN A 184 2.13 24.78 -13.61
C ASN A 184 0.82 25.39 -14.12
N GLU A 185 0.89 26.27 -15.11
CA GLU A 185 -0.29 26.93 -15.70
C GLU A 185 -1.31 25.92 -16.26
N ALA A 186 -0.86 24.84 -16.90
CA ALA A 186 -1.76 23.82 -17.42
C ALA A 186 -2.51 23.09 -16.30
N SER A 187 -1.83 22.82 -15.18
CA SER A 187 -2.46 22.20 -14.00
C SER A 187 -3.45 23.14 -13.32
N ILE A 188 -3.12 24.44 -13.23
CA ILE A 188 -4.06 25.46 -12.73
C ILE A 188 -5.28 25.53 -13.65
N GLN A 189 -5.07 25.56 -14.97
CA GLN A 189 -6.16 25.65 -15.94
C GLN A 189 -7.08 24.43 -15.90
N GLU A 190 -6.53 23.21 -15.97
CA GLU A 190 -7.34 21.98 -15.88
C GLU A 190 -8.12 21.90 -14.55
N ALA A 191 -7.48 22.26 -13.43
CA ALA A 191 -8.13 22.26 -12.13
C ALA A 191 -9.24 23.33 -12.02
N MET A 192 -9.00 24.53 -12.55
CA MET A 192 -10.00 25.60 -12.57
C MET A 192 -11.17 25.26 -13.48
N ASP A 193 -10.93 24.72 -14.67
CA ASP A 193 -12.01 24.35 -15.60
C ASP A 193 -12.89 23.23 -15.02
N ASP A 194 -12.28 22.20 -14.41
CA ASP A 194 -13.01 21.17 -13.68
C ASP A 194 -13.82 21.77 -12.51
N PHE A 195 -13.21 22.63 -11.71
CA PHE A 195 -13.87 23.27 -10.58
C PHE A 195 -15.06 24.13 -11.01
N LEU A 196 -14.90 25.00 -12.00
CA LEU A 196 -15.93 25.93 -12.44
C LEU A 196 -17.08 25.20 -13.15
N PHE A 197 -16.78 24.27 -14.04
CA PHE A 197 -17.76 23.71 -14.96
C PHE A 197 -18.29 22.34 -14.52
N ASN A 198 -17.44 21.50 -13.93
CA ASN A 198 -17.86 20.16 -13.51
C ASN A 198 -18.34 20.14 -12.05
N GLN A 199 -17.72 20.92 -11.15
CA GLN A 199 -18.06 20.90 -9.73
C GLN A 199 -19.06 21.97 -9.29
N LEU A 200 -18.98 23.16 -9.89
CA LEU A 200 -19.91 24.28 -9.64
C LEU A 200 -20.99 24.43 -10.71
N HIS A 201 -20.86 23.71 -11.83
CA HIS A 201 -21.84 23.71 -12.93
C HIS A 201 -22.13 25.08 -13.53
N PHE A 202 -21.17 26.00 -13.54
CA PHE A 202 -21.30 27.21 -14.34
C PHE A 202 -21.31 26.85 -15.83
N LEU A 203 -22.02 27.64 -16.64
CA LEU A 203 -22.17 27.41 -18.07
C LEU A 203 -21.09 28.13 -18.89
N SER A 204 -20.47 29.18 -18.34
CA SER A 204 -19.45 29.98 -19.02
C SER A 204 -18.49 30.65 -18.03
N TYR A 205 -17.37 31.18 -18.54
CA TYR A 205 -16.48 32.03 -17.76
C TYR A 205 -17.15 33.33 -17.32
N GLU A 206 -18.07 33.89 -18.12
CA GLU A 206 -18.84 35.07 -17.75
C GLU A 206 -19.70 34.80 -16.50
N GLU A 207 -20.43 33.68 -16.49
CA GLU A 207 -21.23 33.28 -15.34
C GLU A 207 -20.34 33.00 -14.11
N ALA A 208 -19.23 32.30 -14.32
CA ALA A 208 -18.25 32.03 -13.28
C ALA A 208 -17.70 33.33 -12.68
N PHE A 209 -17.36 34.32 -13.50
CA PHE A 209 -16.84 35.62 -13.06
C PHE A 209 -17.80 36.35 -12.12
N LEU A 210 -19.10 36.28 -12.43
CA LEU A 210 -20.15 36.92 -11.64
C LEU A 210 -20.42 36.20 -10.31
N ASN A 211 -20.39 34.86 -10.32
CA ASN A 211 -20.90 34.06 -9.21
C ASN A 211 -19.83 33.42 -8.31
N ILE A 212 -18.57 33.33 -8.75
CA ILE A 212 -17.50 32.71 -7.96
C ILE A 212 -17.21 33.46 -6.66
N LYS A 213 -17.05 32.71 -5.56
CA LYS A 213 -16.73 33.23 -4.22
C LYS A 213 -15.60 32.42 -3.62
N SER A 214 -14.84 33.03 -2.70
CA SER A 214 -13.76 32.35 -1.97
C SER A 214 -14.27 31.11 -1.20
N GLN A 215 -15.51 31.17 -0.68
CA GLN A 215 -16.14 30.05 0.02
C GLN A 215 -16.20 28.77 -0.83
N HIS A 216 -16.42 28.89 -2.15
CA HIS A 216 -16.49 27.72 -3.03
C HIS A 216 -15.18 26.92 -3.06
N PHE A 217 -14.02 27.58 -2.93
CA PHE A 217 -12.73 26.89 -2.86
C PHE A 217 -12.58 26.11 -1.55
N ASN A 218 -13.07 26.66 -0.43
CA ASN A 218 -13.06 25.98 0.86
C ASN A 218 -13.95 24.73 0.81
N ASP A 219 -15.18 24.89 0.32
CA ASP A 219 -16.18 23.82 0.27
C ASP A 219 -15.76 22.65 -0.63
N ARG A 220 -14.92 22.91 -1.64
CA ARG A 220 -14.39 21.91 -2.58
C ARG A 220 -12.95 21.47 -2.29
N GLN A 221 -12.38 21.83 -1.13
CA GLN A 221 -11.00 21.49 -0.74
C GLN A 221 -9.92 22.01 -1.72
N LEU A 222 -10.21 23.09 -2.45
CA LEU A 222 -9.30 23.76 -3.38
C LEU A 222 -8.63 25.00 -2.74
N THR A 223 -8.49 25.00 -1.42
CA THR A 223 -7.82 26.08 -0.68
C THR A 223 -6.36 26.24 -1.07
N GLY A 224 -5.67 25.14 -1.33
CA GLY A 224 -4.29 25.15 -1.83
C GLY A 224 -4.17 25.82 -3.20
N LEU A 225 -5.11 25.59 -4.11
CA LEU A 225 -5.17 26.28 -5.41
C LEU A 225 -5.36 27.79 -5.19
N PHE A 226 -6.34 28.16 -4.37
CA PHE A 226 -6.65 29.56 -4.10
C PHE A 226 -5.47 30.31 -3.47
N GLN A 227 -4.77 29.69 -2.53
CA GLN A 227 -3.62 30.27 -1.86
C GLN A 227 -2.39 30.35 -2.76
N MET A 228 -2.03 29.26 -3.43
CA MET A 228 -0.76 29.15 -4.12
C MET A 228 -0.76 29.71 -5.54
N ALA A 229 -1.89 29.61 -6.25
CA ALA A 229 -2.00 30.11 -7.63
C ALA A 229 -2.57 31.55 -7.70
N PHE A 230 -3.33 31.97 -6.68
CA PHE A 230 -4.04 33.25 -6.70
C PHE A 230 -3.77 34.13 -5.47
N ASP A 231 -2.74 33.82 -4.67
CA ASP A 231 -2.34 34.55 -3.46
C ASP A 231 -3.48 34.76 -2.44
N ALA A 232 -4.45 33.85 -2.43
CA ALA A 232 -5.69 33.96 -1.68
C ALA A 232 -6.50 35.25 -1.97
N GLN A 233 -6.39 35.79 -3.19
CA GLN A 233 -7.09 37.00 -3.62
C GLN A 233 -8.12 36.69 -4.72
N MET A 234 -9.38 37.04 -4.47
CA MET A 234 -10.44 36.89 -5.47
C MET A 234 -10.25 37.79 -6.70
N SER A 235 -9.52 38.92 -6.57
CA SER A 235 -9.13 39.75 -7.71
C SER A 235 -8.29 38.97 -8.72
N ASN A 236 -7.32 38.19 -8.25
CA ASN A 236 -6.44 37.38 -9.09
C ASN A 236 -7.21 36.25 -9.78
N VAL A 237 -8.14 35.59 -9.07
CA VAL A 237 -9.06 34.60 -9.66
C VAL A 237 -9.90 35.23 -10.77
N LYS A 238 -10.50 36.39 -10.52
CA LYS A 238 -11.34 37.09 -11.50
C LYS A 238 -10.56 37.57 -12.71
N GLU A 239 -9.34 38.05 -12.50
CA GLU A 239 -8.45 38.43 -13.60
C GLU A 239 -8.08 37.22 -14.46
N TRP A 240 -7.78 36.08 -13.83
CA TRP A 240 -7.53 34.83 -14.54
C TRP A 240 -8.73 34.39 -15.38
N ILE A 241 -9.95 34.37 -14.82
CA ILE A 241 -11.18 34.01 -15.55
C ILE A 241 -11.36 34.92 -16.77
N LYS A 242 -11.19 36.23 -16.60
CA LYS A 242 -11.32 37.22 -17.68
C LYS A 242 -10.30 36.99 -18.80
N ARG A 243 -9.07 36.60 -18.47
CA ARG A 243 -8.05 36.25 -19.47
C ARG A 243 -8.43 35.00 -20.26
N GLN A 244 -9.00 33.98 -19.62
CA GLN A 244 -9.44 32.76 -20.31
C GLN A 244 -10.61 33.01 -21.26
N GLU A 245 -11.56 33.85 -20.85
CA GLU A 245 -12.68 34.28 -21.70
C GLU A 245 -12.19 34.96 -22.98
N MET A 246 -11.24 35.90 -22.87
CA MET A 246 -10.64 36.57 -24.02
C MET A 246 -9.87 35.62 -24.95
N GLN A 247 -9.23 34.59 -24.40
CA GLN A 247 -8.49 33.60 -25.19
C GLN A 247 -9.41 32.64 -25.96
N LYS A 248 -10.60 32.31 -25.44
CA LYS A 248 -11.58 31.46 -26.15
C LYS A 248 -12.41 32.21 -27.19
N ALA A 249 -12.39 33.54 -27.17
CA ALA A 249 -13.10 34.39 -28.13
C ALA A 249 -12.28 34.68 -29.41
N ASN A 250 -11.00 34.30 -29.45
CA ASN A 250 -10.08 34.41 -30.60
C ASN A 250 -9.78 33.03 -31.19
#